data_AF-A0A658BNJ1-F1
#
_entry.id   AF-A0A658BNJ1-F1
#
_cell.length_a   1.000
_cell.length_b   1.000
_cell.length_c   1.000
_cell.angle_alpha   90.00
_cell.angle_beta   90.00
_cell.angle_gamma   90.00
#
_symmetry.space_group_name_H-M   'P 1'
#
loop_
_entity.id
_entity.type
_entity.pdbx_description
1 polymer ?
#
loop_
_entity_poly.entity_id
_entity_poly.type
_entity_poly.pdbx_seq_one_letter_code
_entity_poly.pdbx_strand_id
1 'polypeptide(L)'
;MPFSRRSFLAASTALCASLAARAAPVTRSIPELLPPSRGRRVVIVGGGWGGLSAARHLRELAPGLEVVLLEKNAAFWSLPLSNKWLTGLADDRYLIHDYQAAASAYGYTFIQTEVSAIDRDRRRVFTQAGTLDYDWLILAVGIRYGYEAWYGDDRRAAEHTLKNYPCACIPGREQRALKEKLDSFQGGDLVMTLPPMPYRCPPSPYERACMIGALLKSRRIKGKLIVLDPNSQVLGFGRIFSEQYPDQIVYLPQTRIKSVDPFSKTIATDVDDFRFDDAILMAPQQAGDLAWKAGFIARDSEGKPTGWAGQDPVHLHAKDDEKVFLIGDMIDQASPLFGHYPKTGQMASRQGRIAASEIAARARGVAPEKLLPDSACYVFTRIEPMEMTRVESRYKFRGDGLIVQTVRQVHDPNPRGEDLQWAKAMFGEFLAFKER
;
A
#
# COMPACT_ATOMS: atom_id res chain seq x y z
N MET A 1 -65.64 -38.88 -8.08
CA MET A 1 -66.37 -38.51 -6.84
C MET A 1 -67.18 -39.71 -6.38
N PRO A 2 -67.48 -39.92 -5.08
CA PRO A 2 -66.70 -39.75 -3.84
C PRO A 2 -66.64 -41.12 -3.07
N PHE A 3 -65.84 -41.34 -2.03
CA PHE A 3 -66.13 -40.99 -0.62
C PHE A 3 -64.92 -41.25 0.27
N SER A 4 -64.93 -40.58 1.43
CA SER A 4 -63.81 -40.36 2.33
C SER A 4 -64.05 -40.95 3.73
N ARG A 5 -62.94 -41.05 4.49
CA ARG A 5 -62.79 -40.72 5.93
C ARG A 5 -63.42 -41.62 7.01
N ARG A 6 -62.54 -41.97 7.96
CA ARG A 6 -62.69 -42.13 9.43
C ARG A 6 -62.54 -43.55 9.96
N SER A 7 -61.72 -43.60 11.02
CA SER A 7 -61.67 -44.61 12.07
C SER A 7 -60.78 -45.83 11.82
N PHE A 8 -59.47 -45.67 11.94
CA PHE A 8 -58.64 -46.67 12.63
C PHE A 8 -57.47 -45.97 13.33
N LEU A 9 -57.80 -45.37 14.46
CA LEU A 9 -56.86 -44.88 15.47
C LEU A 9 -57.12 -45.72 16.71
N ALA A 10 -56.31 -46.76 16.94
CA ALA A 10 -56.19 -47.39 18.25
C ALA A 10 -54.91 -48.24 18.30
N ALA A 11 -54.11 -47.98 19.31
CA ALA A 11 -53.06 -48.85 19.85
C ALA A 11 -51.78 -49.02 19.03
N SER A 12 -50.88 -48.03 19.13
CA SER A 12 -49.44 -48.27 19.07
C SER A 12 -48.73 -47.26 19.96
N THR A 13 -48.93 -47.39 21.28
CA THR A 13 -48.21 -46.62 22.30
C THR A 13 -47.13 -47.48 22.95
N ALA A 14 -46.00 -46.83 23.23
CA ALA A 14 -44.91 -47.23 24.14
C ALA A 14 -43.71 -47.98 23.52
N LEU A 15 -42.74 -47.22 23.01
CA LEU A 15 -41.40 -47.02 23.62
C LEU A 15 -40.48 -46.35 22.60
N CYS A 16 -40.23 -45.04 22.76
CA CYS A 16 -38.99 -44.35 22.34
C CYS A 16 -39.09 -42.88 22.76
N ALA A 17 -39.11 -42.64 24.07
CA ALA A 17 -38.86 -41.32 24.63
C ALA A 17 -37.43 -41.30 25.16
N SER A 18 -36.49 -40.80 24.36
CA SER A 18 -35.19 -40.33 24.86
C SER A 18 -34.53 -39.38 23.85
N LEU A 19 -34.55 -38.08 24.22
CA LEU A 19 -33.57 -37.04 23.87
C LEU A 19 -33.46 -36.58 22.40
N ALA A 20 -34.51 -35.93 21.91
CA ALA A 20 -34.32 -34.86 20.92
C ALA A 20 -33.96 -33.56 21.66
N ALA A 21 -32.70 -33.44 22.09
CA ALA A 21 -32.16 -32.14 22.48
C ALA A 21 -32.13 -31.27 21.21
N ARG A 22 -33.05 -30.30 21.13
CA ARG A 22 -32.93 -29.18 20.19
C ARG A 22 -31.62 -28.46 20.49
N ALA A 23 -30.55 -28.80 19.76
CA ALA A 23 -29.39 -27.93 19.67
C ALA A 23 -29.86 -26.64 19.01
N ALA A 24 -30.17 -25.63 19.82
CA ALA A 24 -30.26 -24.26 19.33
C ALA A 24 -28.93 -23.95 18.62
N PRO A 25 -28.94 -23.30 17.44
CA PRO A 25 -27.69 -22.90 16.82
C PRO A 25 -27.01 -21.97 17.82
N VAL A 26 -25.89 -22.42 18.38
CA VAL A 26 -25.01 -21.57 19.17
C VAL A 26 -24.41 -20.59 18.17
N THR A 27 -25.10 -19.49 17.93
CA THR A 27 -24.51 -18.30 17.33
C THR A 27 -23.46 -17.83 18.33
N ARG A 28 -22.22 -18.32 18.20
CA ARG A 28 -21.08 -17.75 18.91
C ARG A 28 -21.01 -16.29 18.49
N SER A 29 -21.46 -15.39 19.37
CA SER A 29 -21.27 -13.96 19.19
C SER A 29 -19.77 -13.72 19.11
N ILE A 30 -19.29 -13.23 17.97
CA ILE A 30 -17.90 -12.80 17.83
C ILE A 30 -17.70 -11.66 18.85
N PRO A 31 -16.67 -11.72 19.72
CA PRO A 31 -16.47 -10.71 20.74
C PRO A 31 -16.21 -9.33 20.12
N GLU A 32 -16.60 -8.27 20.82
CA GLU A 32 -16.22 -6.90 20.46
C GLU A 32 -14.77 -6.64 20.84
N LEU A 33 -14.03 -5.96 19.95
CA LEU A 33 -12.60 -5.67 20.14
C LEU A 33 -12.35 -4.60 21.22
N LEU A 34 -13.30 -3.67 21.35
CA LEU A 34 -13.31 -2.60 22.35
C LEU A 34 -14.72 -2.50 22.93
N PRO A 35 -14.88 -2.02 24.17
CA PRO A 35 -16.21 -1.74 24.71
C PRO A 35 -16.98 -0.74 23.83
N PRO A 36 -18.32 -0.67 23.98
CA PRO A 36 -19.13 0.33 23.31
C PRO A 36 -18.56 1.74 23.51
N SER A 37 -18.45 2.49 22.42
CA SER A 37 -17.91 3.85 22.48
C SER A 37 -18.81 4.75 23.33
N ARG A 38 -18.19 5.70 24.04
CA ARG A 38 -18.90 6.81 24.70
C ARG A 38 -19.14 7.99 23.74
N GLY A 39 -18.66 7.92 22.51
CA GLY A 39 -18.78 8.95 21.49
C GLY A 39 -18.94 8.34 20.10
N ARG A 40 -18.78 9.16 19.06
CA ARG A 40 -18.69 8.64 17.69
C ARG A 40 -17.28 8.12 17.42
N ARG A 41 -17.19 6.99 16.73
CA ARG A 41 -15.93 6.27 16.51
C ARG A 41 -15.46 6.38 15.06
N VAL A 42 -14.19 6.71 14.88
CA VAL A 42 -13.47 6.59 13.62
C VAL A 42 -12.53 5.40 13.70
N VAL A 43 -12.74 4.43 12.83
CA VAL A 43 -11.83 3.28 12.68
C VAL A 43 -10.93 3.54 11.47
N ILE A 44 -9.63 3.36 11.65
CA ILE A 44 -8.62 3.51 10.61
C ILE A 44 -7.97 2.16 10.40
N VAL A 45 -7.98 1.67 9.16
CA VAL A 45 -7.40 0.37 8.80
C VAL A 45 -6.19 0.58 7.91
N GLY A 46 -5.01 0.22 8.44
CA GLY A 46 -3.71 0.41 7.81
C GLY A 46 -2.91 1.54 8.46
N GLY A 47 -1.83 1.18 9.14
CA GLY A 47 -0.89 2.08 9.84
C GLY A 47 0.22 2.61 8.95
N GLY A 48 -0.03 2.82 7.67
CA GLY A 48 0.92 3.47 6.77
C GLY A 48 0.97 4.99 6.95
N TRP A 49 1.65 5.68 6.04
CA TRP A 49 1.75 7.15 6.01
C TRP A 49 0.39 7.85 6.08
N GLY A 50 -0.61 7.35 5.34
CA GLY A 50 -1.96 7.92 5.34
C GLY A 50 -2.73 7.66 6.64
N GLY A 51 -2.74 6.43 7.14
CA GLY A 51 -3.48 6.08 8.35
C GLY A 51 -2.92 6.74 9.61
N LEU A 52 -1.59 6.79 9.76
CA LEU A 52 -0.94 7.50 10.86
C LEU A 52 -1.22 9.00 10.83
N SER A 53 -1.10 9.62 9.65
CA SER A 53 -1.44 11.03 9.46
C SER A 53 -2.91 11.30 9.80
N ALA A 54 -3.84 10.45 9.33
CA ALA A 54 -5.25 10.58 9.66
C ALA A 54 -5.52 10.46 11.17
N ALA A 55 -4.93 9.45 11.83
CA ALA A 55 -5.08 9.22 13.26
C ALA A 55 -4.63 10.43 14.07
N ARG A 56 -3.43 10.97 13.75
CA ARG A 56 -2.89 12.18 14.38
C ARG A 56 -3.83 13.36 14.22
N HIS A 57 -4.20 13.70 12.98
CA HIS A 57 -4.95 14.92 12.70
C HIS A 57 -6.41 14.83 13.17
N LEU A 58 -7.02 13.65 13.23
CA LEU A 58 -8.35 13.48 13.83
C LEU A 58 -8.34 13.82 15.32
N ARG A 59 -7.31 13.41 16.06
CA ARG A 59 -7.16 13.76 17.49
C ARG A 59 -6.97 15.26 17.71
N GLU A 60 -6.33 15.94 16.76
CA GLU A 60 -6.16 17.39 16.79
C GLU A 60 -7.45 18.15 16.42
N LEU A 61 -8.09 17.78 15.30
CA LEU A 61 -9.21 18.51 14.70
C LEU A 61 -10.58 18.16 15.31
N ALA A 62 -10.70 16.99 15.93
CA ALA A 62 -11.93 16.47 16.50
C ALA A 62 -11.67 15.66 17.79
N PRO A 63 -11.18 16.30 18.87
CA PRO A 63 -10.77 15.62 20.10
C PRO A 63 -11.90 14.86 20.81
N GLY A 64 -13.17 15.13 20.49
CA GLY A 64 -14.35 14.41 20.99
C GLY A 64 -14.66 13.08 20.26
N LEU A 65 -13.98 12.78 19.15
CA LEU A 65 -14.12 11.48 18.47
C LEU A 65 -13.19 10.44 19.09
N GLU A 66 -13.69 9.21 19.22
CA GLU A 66 -12.83 8.07 19.52
C GLU A 66 -12.12 7.63 18.23
N VAL A 67 -10.79 7.58 18.26
CA VAL A 67 -9.97 7.25 17.08
C VAL A 67 -9.22 5.95 17.36
N VAL A 68 -9.47 4.94 16.53
CA VAL A 68 -8.87 3.61 16.65
C VAL A 68 -8.13 3.25 15.37
N LEU A 69 -6.82 3.04 15.46
CA LEU A 69 -5.95 2.59 14.37
C LEU A 69 -5.69 1.09 14.49
N LEU A 70 -6.05 0.34 13.44
CA LEU A 70 -5.83 -1.09 13.31
C LEU A 70 -4.73 -1.34 12.26
N GLU A 71 -3.66 -2.02 12.64
CA GLU A 71 -2.55 -2.38 11.74
C GLU A 71 -1.95 -3.73 12.15
N LYS A 72 -1.58 -4.55 11.17
CA LYS A 72 -1.10 -5.91 11.41
C LYS A 72 0.38 -5.97 11.81
N ASN A 73 1.19 -5.05 11.31
CA ASN A 73 2.61 -4.98 11.59
C ASN A 73 2.88 -4.42 13.00
N ALA A 74 3.88 -4.96 13.68
CA ALA A 74 4.27 -4.51 15.01
C ALA A 74 4.96 -3.14 15.02
N ALA A 75 5.52 -2.71 13.88
CA ALA A 75 6.21 -1.45 13.73
C ALA A 75 5.94 -0.85 12.35
N PHE A 76 5.95 0.48 12.29
CA PHE A 76 5.90 1.21 11.03
C PHE A 76 7.22 1.06 10.30
N TRP A 77 7.15 0.86 8.99
CA TRP A 77 8.30 0.78 8.10
C TRP A 77 8.19 1.83 6.99
N SER A 78 9.07 2.83 7.02
CA SER A 78 9.24 3.81 5.96
C SER A 78 9.97 3.20 4.78
N LEU A 79 9.29 3.14 3.63
CA LEU A 79 9.93 2.82 2.35
C LEU A 79 10.74 3.99 1.77
N PRO A 80 10.39 5.27 1.99
CA PRO A 80 11.34 6.35 1.76
C PRO A 80 12.63 6.12 2.57
N LEU A 81 13.78 6.41 1.95
CA LEU A 81 15.15 6.07 2.41
C LEU A 81 15.51 4.58 2.38
N SER A 82 14.59 3.67 2.06
CA SER A 82 14.88 2.23 2.09
C SER A 82 15.93 1.80 1.07
N ASN A 83 15.99 2.42 -0.10
CA ASN A 83 17.03 2.14 -1.09
C ASN A 83 18.42 2.46 -0.52
N LYS A 84 18.60 3.59 0.18
CA LYS A 84 19.86 3.93 0.85
C LYS A 84 20.21 2.88 1.91
N TRP A 85 19.23 2.47 2.71
CA TRP A 85 19.43 1.46 3.74
C TRP A 85 19.79 0.08 3.16
N LEU A 86 19.16 -0.31 2.04
CA LEU A 86 19.46 -1.56 1.33
C LEU A 86 20.95 -1.63 0.95
N THR A 87 21.57 -0.51 0.59
CA THR A 87 22.99 -0.44 0.23
C THR A 87 23.91 0.11 1.32
N GLY A 88 23.43 0.22 2.57
CA GLY A 88 24.25 0.65 3.72
C GLY A 88 24.54 2.14 3.81
N LEU A 89 23.82 2.98 3.06
CA LEU A 89 23.93 4.45 3.05
C LEU A 89 22.94 5.15 3.99
N ALA A 90 22.08 4.39 4.69
CA ALA A 90 21.18 4.91 5.71
C ALA A 90 21.01 3.90 6.86
N ASP A 91 20.78 4.43 8.05
CA ASP A 91 20.57 3.68 9.29
C ASP A 91 19.11 3.23 9.44
N ASP A 92 18.88 2.10 10.09
CA ASP A 92 17.54 1.50 10.26
C ASP A 92 16.62 2.34 11.15
N ARG A 93 17.17 3.20 12.03
CA ARG A 93 16.42 4.14 12.88
C ARG A 93 15.54 5.12 12.11
N TYR A 94 15.83 5.34 10.83
CA TYR A 94 15.01 6.20 9.97
C TYR A 94 13.87 5.44 9.29
N LEU A 95 13.94 4.10 9.26
CA LEU A 95 12.97 3.26 8.59
C LEU A 95 11.92 2.73 9.57
N ILE A 96 12.34 2.33 10.76
CA ILE A 96 11.49 1.56 11.69
C ILE A 96 11.05 2.44 12.85
N HIS A 97 9.74 2.57 13.06
CA HIS A 97 9.16 3.41 14.11
C HIS A 97 8.07 2.67 14.89
N ASP A 98 7.96 2.97 16.18
CA ASP A 98 7.00 2.33 17.07
C ASP A 98 5.61 2.98 16.97
N TYR A 99 4.59 2.16 16.67
CA TYR A 99 3.20 2.58 16.65
C TYR A 99 2.69 3.01 18.02
N GLN A 100 3.10 2.32 19.08
CA GLN A 100 2.61 2.59 20.42
C GLN A 100 3.11 3.94 20.94
N ALA A 101 4.36 4.30 20.64
CA ALA A 101 4.91 5.62 20.91
C ALA A 101 4.11 6.73 20.24
N ALA A 102 3.80 6.60 18.94
CA ALA A 102 2.99 7.58 18.21
C ALA A 102 1.56 7.68 18.76
N ALA A 103 0.92 6.53 19.04
CA ALA A 103 -0.41 6.46 19.64
C ALA A 103 -0.48 7.15 21.00
N SER A 104 0.50 6.88 21.87
CA SER A 104 0.59 7.46 23.20
C SER A 104 0.83 8.98 23.14
N ALA A 105 1.71 9.43 22.24
CA ALA A 105 2.03 10.85 22.10
C ALA A 105 0.85 11.69 21.60
N TYR A 106 -0.02 11.10 20.77
CA TYR A 106 -1.12 11.83 20.11
C TYR A 106 -2.52 11.46 20.62
N GLY A 107 -2.62 10.47 21.50
CA GLY A 107 -3.85 10.13 22.22
C GLY A 107 -4.90 9.43 21.37
N TYR A 108 -4.51 8.58 20.41
CA TYR A 108 -5.41 7.63 19.74
C TYR A 108 -5.13 6.21 20.22
N THR A 109 -6.08 5.29 20.00
CA THR A 109 -5.90 3.88 20.35
C THR A 109 -5.26 3.16 19.17
N PHE A 110 -4.11 2.52 19.38
CA PHE A 110 -3.51 1.58 18.44
C PHE A 110 -3.81 0.15 18.88
N ILE A 111 -4.23 -0.70 17.94
CA ILE A 111 -4.40 -2.13 18.16
C ILE A 111 -3.67 -2.87 17.05
N GLN A 112 -2.67 -3.67 17.41
CA GLN A 112 -2.01 -4.52 16.46
C GLN A 112 -2.92 -5.70 16.10
N THR A 113 -3.56 -5.65 14.93
CA THR A 113 -4.44 -6.70 14.45
C THR A 113 -4.64 -6.63 12.94
N GLU A 114 -4.89 -7.77 12.31
CA GLU A 114 -5.25 -7.83 10.89
C GLU A 114 -6.78 -7.77 10.73
N VAL A 115 -7.24 -6.81 9.93
CA VAL A 115 -8.64 -6.73 9.50
C VAL A 115 -8.86 -7.67 8.33
N SER A 116 -9.78 -8.63 8.50
CA SER A 116 -10.06 -9.68 7.53
C SER A 116 -11.23 -9.35 6.61
N ALA A 117 -12.20 -8.56 7.09
CA ALA A 117 -13.40 -8.16 6.34
C ALA A 117 -14.00 -6.86 6.86
N ILE A 118 -14.84 -6.23 6.03
CA ILE A 118 -15.62 -5.03 6.35
C ILE A 118 -17.08 -5.32 5.96
N ASP A 119 -18.00 -5.18 6.90
CA ASP A 119 -19.44 -5.15 6.66
C ASP A 119 -19.87 -3.69 6.62
N ARG A 120 -20.15 -3.20 5.41
CA ARG A 120 -20.46 -1.79 5.14
C ARG A 120 -21.86 -1.42 5.63
N ASP A 121 -22.81 -2.34 5.47
CA ASP A 121 -24.21 -2.12 5.86
C ASP A 121 -24.34 -1.97 7.37
N ARG A 122 -23.63 -2.81 8.12
CA ARG A 122 -23.59 -2.74 9.59
C ARG A 122 -22.53 -1.81 10.13
N ARG A 123 -21.71 -1.22 9.26
CA ARG A 123 -20.57 -0.34 9.61
C ARG A 123 -19.65 -0.99 10.65
N ARG A 124 -19.14 -2.18 10.31
CA ARG A 124 -18.37 -3.05 11.20
C ARG A 124 -17.14 -3.61 10.50
N VAL A 125 -16.00 -3.60 11.18
CA VAL A 125 -14.80 -4.33 10.75
C VAL A 125 -14.64 -5.64 11.52
N PHE A 126 -14.09 -6.65 10.86
CA PHE A 126 -13.82 -7.97 11.42
C PHE A 126 -12.31 -8.19 11.51
N THR A 127 -11.87 -8.70 12.65
CA THR A 127 -10.47 -9.07 12.90
C THR A 127 -10.43 -10.46 13.54
N GLN A 128 -9.23 -11.03 13.67
CA GLN A 128 -9.06 -12.29 14.41
C GLN A 128 -9.37 -12.13 15.91
N ALA A 129 -9.25 -10.91 16.45
CA ALA A 129 -9.45 -10.62 17.88
C ALA A 129 -10.88 -10.19 18.23
N GLY A 130 -11.73 -9.93 17.24
CA GLY A 130 -13.10 -9.47 17.46
C GLY A 130 -13.59 -8.50 16.38
N THR A 131 -14.77 -7.93 16.59
CA THR A 131 -15.37 -6.93 15.70
C THR A 131 -15.31 -5.54 16.28
N LEU A 132 -15.30 -4.53 15.42
CA LEU A 132 -15.33 -3.13 15.83
C LEU A 132 -16.27 -2.32 14.92
N ASP A 133 -17.28 -1.70 15.53
CA ASP A 133 -18.21 -0.81 14.82
C ASP A 133 -17.60 0.57 14.59
N TYR A 134 -18.09 1.29 13.59
CA TYR A 134 -17.63 2.62 13.25
C TYR A 134 -18.76 3.57 12.83
N ASP A 135 -18.56 4.86 13.10
CA ASP A 135 -19.35 5.93 12.49
C ASP A 135 -18.71 6.41 11.18
N TRP A 136 -17.37 6.36 11.13
CA TRP A 136 -16.56 6.57 9.93
C TRP A 136 -15.43 5.56 9.86
N LEU A 137 -15.10 5.14 8.64
CA LEU A 137 -13.99 4.27 8.33
C LEU A 137 -12.98 5.03 7.46
N ILE A 138 -11.70 4.91 7.77
CA ILE A 138 -10.61 5.29 6.85
C ILE A 138 -9.88 4.01 6.45
N LEU A 139 -9.85 3.72 5.15
CA LEU A 139 -9.14 2.59 4.58
C LEU A 139 -7.86 3.07 3.89
N ALA A 140 -6.72 2.64 4.42
CA ALA A 140 -5.38 3.04 3.99
C ALA A 140 -4.47 1.81 3.79
N VAL A 141 -4.99 0.80 3.08
CA VAL A 141 -4.36 -0.55 2.99
C VAL A 141 -3.25 -0.68 1.95
N GLY A 142 -2.85 0.43 1.32
CA GLY A 142 -1.73 0.47 0.39
C GLY A 142 -1.97 -0.40 -0.85
N ILE A 143 -0.93 -1.13 -1.27
CA ILE A 143 -0.94 -1.95 -2.48
C ILE A 143 -1.00 -3.44 -2.16
N ARG A 144 -1.40 -4.24 -3.16
CA ARG A 144 -1.06 -5.65 -3.28
C ARG A 144 -0.23 -5.89 -4.55
N TYR A 145 0.41 -7.06 -4.63
CA TYR A 145 1.00 -7.56 -5.87
C TYR A 145 -0.07 -8.28 -6.70
N GLY A 146 -0.29 -7.81 -7.93
CA GLY A 146 -1.14 -8.43 -8.94
C GLY A 146 -0.43 -9.57 -9.65
N TYR A 147 -0.04 -10.60 -8.90
CA TYR A 147 0.68 -11.76 -9.43
C TYR A 147 -0.11 -12.56 -10.48
N GLU A 148 -1.43 -12.40 -10.53
CA GLU A 148 -2.28 -12.97 -11.56
C GLU A 148 -1.86 -12.58 -12.98
N ALA A 149 -1.20 -11.43 -13.14
CA ALA A 149 -0.66 -10.98 -14.42
C ALA A 149 0.50 -11.85 -14.94
N TRP A 150 1.18 -12.59 -14.07
CA TRP A 150 2.29 -13.48 -14.44
C TRP A 150 1.94 -14.95 -14.32
N TYR A 151 1.13 -15.30 -13.31
CA TYR A 151 0.90 -16.68 -12.89
C TYR A 151 -0.55 -17.15 -13.06
N GLY A 152 -1.48 -16.28 -13.47
CA GLY A 152 -2.91 -16.57 -13.38
C GLY A 152 -3.29 -16.98 -11.96
N ASP A 153 -3.90 -18.16 -11.82
CA ASP A 153 -4.32 -18.71 -10.52
C ASP A 153 -3.24 -19.56 -9.81
N ASP A 154 -2.00 -19.66 -10.33
CA ASP A 154 -0.92 -20.42 -9.68
C ASP A 154 -0.39 -19.69 -8.43
N ARG A 155 -1.07 -19.95 -7.31
CA ARG A 155 -0.69 -19.46 -5.98
C ARG A 155 0.68 -19.95 -5.52
N ARG A 156 1.10 -21.14 -5.95
CA ARG A 156 2.40 -21.72 -5.54
C ARG A 156 3.54 -20.90 -6.16
N ALA A 157 3.41 -20.51 -7.42
CA ALA A 157 4.37 -19.63 -8.09
C ALA A 157 4.40 -18.22 -7.45
N ALA A 158 3.23 -17.65 -7.14
CA ALA A 158 3.12 -16.36 -6.45
C ALA A 158 3.79 -16.37 -5.06
N GLU A 159 3.50 -17.38 -4.23
CA GLU A 159 4.08 -17.54 -2.89
C GLU A 159 5.60 -17.80 -2.96
N HIS A 160 6.05 -18.61 -3.92
CA HIS A 160 7.48 -18.84 -4.15
C HIS A 160 8.19 -17.55 -4.57
N THR A 161 7.56 -16.74 -5.42
CA THR A 161 8.10 -15.44 -5.86
C THR A 161 8.27 -14.48 -4.71
N LEU A 162 7.20 -14.29 -3.93
CA LEU A 162 7.21 -13.40 -2.76
C LEU A 162 8.27 -13.80 -1.73
N LYS A 163 8.52 -15.11 -1.58
CA LYS A 163 9.50 -15.64 -0.62
C LYS A 163 10.94 -15.47 -1.11
N ASN A 164 11.22 -15.81 -2.37
CA ASN A 164 12.60 -15.98 -2.86
C ASN A 164 13.13 -14.79 -3.67
N TYR A 165 12.25 -14.01 -4.29
CA TYR A 165 12.59 -12.87 -5.15
C TYR A 165 11.87 -11.58 -4.72
N PRO A 166 11.88 -11.23 -3.41
CA PRO A 166 11.10 -10.11 -2.89
C PRO A 166 11.58 -8.79 -3.47
N CYS A 167 10.62 -7.91 -3.77
CA CYS A 167 10.93 -6.56 -4.26
C CYS A 167 10.82 -5.47 -3.20
N ALA A 168 10.47 -5.81 -1.95
CA ALA A 168 10.44 -4.86 -0.84
C ALA A 168 9.55 -3.62 -1.09
N CYS A 169 8.50 -3.76 -1.90
CA CYS A 169 7.53 -2.69 -2.14
C CYS A 169 6.41 -2.68 -1.10
N ILE A 170 6.19 -3.77 -0.36
CA ILE A 170 5.26 -3.84 0.77
C ILE A 170 6.08 -3.95 2.07
N PRO A 171 5.84 -3.07 3.06
CA PRO A 171 6.59 -3.11 4.32
C PRO A 171 6.35 -4.40 5.12
N GLY A 172 7.40 -4.93 5.74
CA GLY A 172 7.37 -6.14 6.57
C GLY A 172 8.66 -6.94 6.44
N ARG A 173 8.54 -8.22 6.09
CA ARG A 173 9.70 -9.13 5.96
C ARG A 173 10.56 -8.90 4.71
N GLU A 174 9.99 -8.29 3.67
CA GLU A 174 10.64 -8.19 2.35
C GLU A 174 11.89 -7.29 2.38
N GLN A 175 11.88 -6.21 3.16
CA GLN A 175 12.99 -5.26 3.23
C GLN A 175 14.24 -5.96 3.77
N ARG A 176 14.09 -6.73 4.85
CA ARG A 176 15.18 -7.50 5.43
C ARG A 176 15.67 -8.60 4.49
N ALA A 177 14.77 -9.34 3.87
CA ALA A 177 15.13 -10.39 2.90
C ALA A 177 15.89 -9.83 1.70
N LEU A 178 15.46 -8.69 1.14
CA LEU A 178 16.17 -8.04 0.04
C LEU A 178 17.53 -7.48 0.48
N LYS A 179 17.62 -6.92 1.69
CA LYS A 179 18.91 -6.46 2.25
C LYS A 179 19.90 -7.62 2.38
N GLU A 180 19.49 -8.72 3.01
CA GLU A 180 20.32 -9.92 3.17
C GLU A 180 20.78 -10.48 1.82
N LYS A 181 19.88 -10.49 0.82
CA LYS A 181 20.22 -10.87 -0.56
C LYS A 181 21.32 -9.97 -1.14
N LEU A 182 21.16 -8.65 -1.09
CA LEU A 182 22.15 -7.71 -1.64
C LEU A 182 23.48 -7.74 -0.87
N ASP A 183 23.44 -7.92 0.45
CA ASP A 183 24.64 -8.00 1.28
C ASP A 183 25.44 -9.29 1.02
N SER A 184 24.75 -10.40 0.72
CA SER A 184 25.37 -11.69 0.43
C SER A 184 25.66 -11.97 -1.05
N PHE A 185 25.18 -11.13 -1.97
CA PHE A 185 25.31 -11.33 -3.41
C PHE A 185 26.79 -11.38 -3.86
N GLN A 186 27.23 -12.52 -4.39
CA GLN A 186 28.62 -12.75 -4.82
C GLN A 186 28.84 -12.61 -6.34
N GLY A 187 27.76 -12.62 -7.12
CA GLY A 187 27.81 -12.50 -8.57
C GLY A 187 26.73 -13.30 -9.29
N GLY A 188 26.74 -13.19 -10.61
CA GLY A 188 25.70 -13.70 -11.51
C GLY A 188 24.80 -12.59 -12.06
N ASP A 189 23.87 -12.96 -12.91
CA ASP A 189 22.89 -12.03 -13.47
C ASP A 189 21.72 -11.87 -12.51
N LEU A 190 21.59 -10.66 -11.97
CA LEU A 190 20.49 -10.21 -11.12
C LEU A 190 19.45 -9.52 -11.99
N VAL A 191 18.29 -10.14 -12.19
CA VAL A 191 17.20 -9.48 -12.95
C VAL A 191 16.31 -8.68 -12.01
N MET A 192 16.08 -7.41 -12.32
CA MET A 192 15.09 -6.57 -11.65
C MET A 192 13.99 -6.16 -12.63
N THR A 193 12.75 -6.52 -12.30
CA THR A 193 11.60 -6.08 -13.09
C THR A 193 11.04 -4.80 -12.50
N LEU A 194 10.56 -3.91 -13.36
CA LEU A 194 9.71 -2.78 -12.95
C LEU A 194 8.24 -3.12 -13.20
N PRO A 195 7.33 -2.69 -12.32
CA PRO A 195 5.91 -2.84 -12.56
C PRO A 195 5.43 -1.83 -13.61
N PRO A 196 4.37 -2.14 -14.38
CA PRO A 196 3.71 -1.15 -15.22
C PRO A 196 3.02 -0.08 -14.37
N MET A 197 2.99 1.17 -14.86
CA MET A 197 2.22 2.25 -14.25
C MET A 197 0.71 1.95 -14.21
N PRO A 198 -0.01 2.40 -13.17
CA PRO A 198 0.50 3.10 -11.99
C PRO A 198 1.08 2.15 -10.92
N TYR A 199 2.12 2.58 -10.21
CA TYR A 199 2.70 1.84 -9.08
C TYR A 199 3.25 2.78 -8.01
N ARG A 200 3.56 2.22 -6.84
CA ARG A 200 4.12 2.90 -5.67
C ARG A 200 5.49 3.51 -6.00
N CYS A 201 5.61 4.81 -5.75
CA CYS A 201 6.82 5.62 -5.90
C CYS A 201 7.51 5.42 -7.27
N PRO A 202 6.98 6.02 -8.35
CA PRO A 202 7.47 5.84 -9.71
C PRO A 202 9.01 5.90 -9.89
N PRO A 203 9.75 6.85 -9.28
CA PRO A 203 11.19 6.90 -9.47
C PRO A 203 12.01 5.89 -8.64
N SER A 204 11.41 5.24 -7.62
CA SER A 204 12.14 4.41 -6.65
C SER A 204 12.82 3.17 -7.25
N PRO A 205 12.23 2.42 -8.20
CA PRO A 205 12.93 1.31 -8.83
C PRO A 205 14.19 1.73 -9.59
N TYR A 206 14.17 2.90 -10.22
CA TYR A 206 15.33 3.42 -10.96
C TYR A 206 16.44 3.90 -10.02
N GLU A 207 16.08 4.61 -8.95
CA GLU A 207 17.02 4.93 -7.87
C GLU A 207 17.66 3.66 -7.30
N ARG A 208 16.85 2.61 -7.08
CA ARG A 208 17.35 1.30 -6.64
C ARG A 208 18.34 0.71 -7.63
N ALA A 209 18.06 0.79 -8.93
CA ALA A 209 18.99 0.34 -9.96
C ALA A 209 20.33 1.09 -9.87
N CYS A 210 20.32 2.42 -9.71
CA CYS A 210 21.55 3.19 -9.50
C CYS A 210 22.32 2.72 -8.24
N MET A 211 21.61 2.48 -7.14
CA MET A 211 22.23 2.03 -5.89
C MET A 211 22.82 0.62 -6.00
N ILE A 212 22.11 -0.31 -6.63
CA ILE A 212 22.63 -1.66 -6.90
C ILE A 212 23.81 -1.60 -7.89
N GLY A 213 23.71 -0.79 -8.96
CA GLY A 213 24.81 -0.59 -9.90
C GLY A 213 26.08 -0.07 -9.22
N ALA A 214 25.94 0.90 -8.31
CA ALA A 214 27.05 1.40 -7.50
C ALA A 214 27.61 0.33 -6.55
N LEU A 215 26.75 -0.50 -5.95
CA LEU A 215 27.16 -1.62 -5.10
C LEU A 215 27.94 -2.69 -5.89
N LEU A 216 27.47 -3.07 -7.09
CA LEU A 216 28.17 -4.02 -7.96
C LEU A 216 29.55 -3.47 -8.37
N LYS A 217 29.60 -2.19 -8.75
CA LYS A 217 30.83 -1.49 -9.17
C LYS A 217 31.85 -1.41 -8.03
N SER A 218 31.44 -0.92 -6.86
CA SER A 218 32.33 -0.72 -5.71
C SER A 218 32.88 -2.03 -5.16
N ARG A 219 32.06 -3.08 -5.10
CA ARG A 219 32.44 -4.41 -4.61
C ARG A 219 33.11 -5.28 -5.69
N ARG A 220 33.20 -4.80 -6.94
CA ARG A 220 33.73 -5.54 -8.10
C ARG A 220 33.05 -6.91 -8.27
N ILE A 221 31.75 -6.96 -8.01
CA ILE A 221 30.96 -8.18 -8.15
C ILE A 221 30.87 -8.54 -9.65
N LYS A 222 31.17 -9.81 -9.97
CA LYS A 222 31.07 -10.31 -11.35
C LYS A 222 29.61 -10.58 -11.70
N GLY A 223 29.13 -10.05 -12.82
CA GLY A 223 27.73 -10.19 -13.26
C GLY A 223 27.09 -8.83 -13.50
N LYS A 224 25.80 -8.82 -13.85
CA LYS A 224 25.09 -7.59 -14.20
C LYS A 224 23.75 -7.50 -13.48
N LEU A 225 23.29 -6.27 -13.26
CA LEU A 225 21.88 -5.97 -13.02
C LEU A 225 21.19 -5.81 -14.37
N ILE A 226 20.22 -6.67 -14.67
CA ILE A 226 19.40 -6.57 -15.87
C ILE A 226 18.05 -5.97 -15.46
N VAL A 227 17.75 -4.77 -15.95
CA VAL A 227 16.53 -4.03 -15.62
C VAL A 227 15.54 -4.12 -16.75
N LEU A 228 14.42 -4.80 -16.51
CA LEU A 228 13.31 -4.97 -17.46
C LEU A 228 12.22 -3.96 -17.12
N ASP A 229 11.99 -2.99 -17.99
CA ASP A 229 11.11 -1.86 -17.71
C ASP A 229 9.99 -1.74 -18.75
N PRO A 230 8.71 -1.99 -18.39
CA PRO A 230 7.60 -1.87 -19.31
C PRO A 230 7.17 -0.42 -19.57
N ASN A 231 7.76 0.55 -18.88
CA ASN A 231 7.31 1.94 -18.89
C ASN A 231 8.06 2.80 -19.91
N SER A 232 7.45 3.94 -20.26
CA SER A 232 8.17 5.02 -20.93
C SER A 232 9.21 5.63 -19.98
N GLN A 233 10.42 5.91 -20.48
CA GLN A 233 11.54 6.36 -19.65
C GLN A 233 11.18 7.55 -18.74
N VAL A 234 11.45 7.38 -17.45
CA VAL A 234 11.28 8.39 -16.41
C VAL A 234 12.63 9.05 -16.15
N LEU A 235 12.66 10.38 -15.98
CA LEU A 235 13.83 11.16 -15.50
C LEU A 235 15.17 10.93 -16.24
N GLY A 236 15.15 10.42 -17.48
CA GLY A 236 16.36 10.18 -18.26
C GLY A 236 17.26 9.06 -17.72
N PHE A 237 16.72 8.13 -16.91
CA PHE A 237 17.51 7.07 -16.28
C PHE A 237 18.25 6.15 -17.26
N GLY A 238 17.71 5.95 -18.47
CA GLY A 238 18.43 5.18 -19.50
C GLY A 238 19.82 5.74 -19.81
N ARG A 239 19.92 7.07 -19.92
CA ARG A 239 21.20 7.77 -20.10
C ARG A 239 22.10 7.60 -18.88
N ILE A 240 21.57 7.82 -17.68
CA ILE A 240 22.28 7.67 -16.40
C ILE A 240 22.91 6.27 -16.30
N PHE A 241 22.15 5.21 -16.58
CA PHE A 241 22.65 3.84 -16.53
C PHE A 241 23.78 3.64 -17.55
N SER A 242 23.59 4.07 -18.79
CA SER A 242 24.59 3.88 -19.86
C SER A 242 25.89 4.65 -19.63
N GLU A 243 25.85 5.83 -19.01
CA GLU A 243 27.03 6.66 -18.76
C GLU A 243 27.75 6.27 -17.47
N GLN A 244 27.02 5.94 -16.40
CA GLN A 244 27.60 5.74 -15.07
C GLN A 244 27.91 4.27 -14.75
N TYR A 245 27.12 3.36 -15.32
CA TYR A 245 27.13 1.93 -15.00
C TYR A 245 27.15 1.02 -16.26
N PRO A 246 27.91 1.33 -17.33
CA PRO A 246 27.87 0.58 -18.60
C PRO A 246 28.23 -0.90 -18.44
N ASP A 247 29.08 -1.22 -17.47
CA ASP A 247 29.51 -2.60 -17.21
C ASP A 247 28.62 -3.32 -16.19
N GLN A 248 27.85 -2.58 -15.39
CA GLN A 248 27.07 -3.12 -14.27
C GLN A 248 25.57 -3.25 -14.58
N ILE A 249 25.00 -2.38 -15.43
CA ILE A 249 23.56 -2.34 -15.69
C ILE A 249 23.29 -2.57 -17.17
N VAL A 250 22.45 -3.56 -17.47
CA VAL A 250 21.78 -3.72 -18.77
C VAL A 250 20.35 -3.22 -18.60
N TYR A 251 19.99 -2.14 -19.29
CA TYR A 251 18.65 -1.57 -19.20
C TYR A 251 17.87 -1.81 -20.49
N LEU A 252 16.69 -2.42 -20.35
CA LEU A 252 15.79 -2.78 -21.43
C LEU A 252 14.47 -2.02 -21.23
N PRO A 253 14.34 -0.81 -21.81
CA PRO A 253 13.11 -0.03 -21.73
C PRO A 253 12.02 -0.65 -22.61
N GLN A 254 10.77 -0.28 -22.35
CA GLN A 254 9.58 -0.76 -23.07
C GLN A 254 9.49 -2.29 -23.18
N THR A 255 10.03 -3.02 -22.20
CA THR A 255 10.01 -4.48 -22.17
C THR A 255 8.86 -4.97 -21.29
N ARG A 256 7.81 -5.52 -21.91
CA ARG A 256 6.64 -6.03 -21.20
C ARG A 256 6.84 -7.49 -20.83
N ILE A 257 6.70 -7.78 -19.54
CA ILE A 257 6.70 -9.15 -19.03
C ILE A 257 5.35 -9.80 -19.35
N LYS A 258 5.40 -10.96 -20.00
CA LYS A 258 4.23 -11.79 -20.31
C LYS A 258 3.98 -12.84 -19.23
N SER A 259 5.05 -13.50 -18.78
CA SER A 259 5.00 -14.52 -17.73
C SER A 259 6.35 -14.66 -17.05
N VAL A 260 6.33 -15.22 -15.85
CA VAL A 260 7.53 -15.58 -15.10
C VAL A 260 7.39 -17.06 -14.73
N ASP A 261 8.49 -17.80 -14.74
CA ASP A 261 8.59 -19.08 -14.05
C ASP A 261 9.67 -18.94 -12.96
N PRO A 262 9.26 -18.80 -11.69
CA PRO A 262 10.20 -18.55 -10.61
C PRO A 262 10.98 -19.82 -10.20
N PHE A 263 10.55 -21.01 -10.65
CA PHE A 263 11.21 -22.28 -10.37
C PHE A 263 12.33 -22.57 -11.37
N SER A 264 12.05 -22.39 -12.67
CA SER A 264 13.07 -22.51 -13.72
C SER A 264 13.90 -21.24 -13.91
N LYS A 265 13.55 -20.16 -13.20
CA LYS A 265 14.22 -18.84 -13.23
C LYS A 265 14.22 -18.21 -14.62
N THR A 266 13.05 -18.20 -15.25
CA THR A 266 12.85 -17.63 -16.58
C THR A 266 11.79 -16.54 -16.58
N ILE A 267 11.96 -15.53 -17.44
CA ILE A 267 11.01 -14.44 -17.65
C ILE A 267 10.78 -14.33 -19.16
N ALA A 268 9.54 -14.53 -19.59
CA ALA A 268 9.15 -14.33 -20.97
C ALA A 268 8.65 -12.91 -21.19
N THR A 269 9.12 -12.25 -22.25
CA THR A 269 8.75 -10.87 -22.56
C THR A 269 8.19 -10.72 -23.98
N ASP A 270 7.88 -9.50 -24.39
CA ASP A 270 7.54 -9.16 -25.77
C ASP A 270 8.76 -9.02 -26.71
N VAL A 271 9.98 -8.97 -26.17
CA VAL A 271 11.22 -8.84 -26.95
C VAL A 271 12.07 -10.10 -26.96
N ASP A 272 12.33 -10.71 -25.79
CA ASP A 272 13.14 -11.93 -25.64
C ASP A 272 12.82 -12.66 -24.31
N ASP A 273 13.33 -13.88 -24.15
CA ASP A 273 13.26 -14.62 -22.90
C ASP A 273 14.55 -14.44 -22.09
N PHE A 274 14.41 -14.16 -20.80
CA PHE A 274 15.53 -13.92 -19.89
C PHE A 274 15.65 -15.05 -18.87
N ARG A 275 16.89 -15.45 -18.58
CA ARG A 275 17.25 -16.28 -17.42
C ARG A 275 17.93 -15.44 -16.36
N PHE A 276 17.84 -15.87 -15.12
CA PHE A 276 18.49 -15.17 -14.01
C PHE A 276 19.10 -16.13 -12.99
N ASP A 277 20.20 -15.71 -12.37
CA ASP A 277 20.77 -16.41 -11.21
C ASP A 277 19.97 -16.04 -9.95
N ASP A 278 19.59 -14.77 -9.84
CA ASP A 278 18.70 -14.25 -8.81
C ASP A 278 17.87 -13.07 -9.35
N ALA A 279 16.80 -12.68 -8.64
CA ALA A 279 15.91 -11.63 -9.09
C ALA A 279 15.29 -10.76 -7.98
N ILE A 280 14.89 -9.55 -8.39
CA ILE A 280 14.04 -8.61 -7.66
C ILE A 280 12.77 -8.43 -8.50
N LEU A 281 11.73 -9.21 -8.19
CA LEU A 281 10.54 -9.29 -9.05
C LEU A 281 9.42 -8.37 -8.56
N MET A 282 9.30 -7.20 -9.18
CA MET A 282 8.20 -6.26 -8.95
C MET A 282 7.02 -6.57 -9.88
N ALA A 283 6.03 -7.29 -9.36
CA ALA A 283 4.78 -7.54 -10.07
C ALA A 283 3.96 -6.25 -10.24
N PRO A 284 3.04 -6.19 -11.24
CA PRO A 284 2.04 -5.14 -11.32
C PRO A 284 1.35 -4.92 -9.97
N GLN A 285 0.98 -3.67 -9.68
CA GLN A 285 0.42 -3.29 -8.39
C GLN A 285 -1.05 -2.91 -8.53
N GLN A 286 -1.80 -3.16 -7.45
CA GLN A 286 -3.23 -2.85 -7.34
C GLN A 286 -3.52 -2.38 -5.91
N ALA A 287 -4.75 -1.92 -5.65
CA ALA A 287 -5.22 -1.65 -4.30
C ALA A 287 -5.10 -2.89 -3.39
N GLY A 288 -4.75 -2.68 -2.12
CA GLY A 288 -4.60 -3.76 -1.14
C GLY A 288 -5.83 -4.67 -1.03
N ASP A 289 -5.63 -5.95 -0.71
CA ASP A 289 -6.66 -7.00 -0.79
C ASP A 289 -7.97 -6.69 -0.06
N LEU A 290 -7.92 -5.96 1.05
CA LEU A 290 -9.13 -5.61 1.78
C LEU A 290 -10.05 -4.68 0.97
N ALA A 291 -9.50 -3.84 0.10
CA ALA A 291 -10.29 -3.00 -0.82
C ALA A 291 -11.07 -3.83 -1.85
N TRP A 292 -10.45 -4.90 -2.36
CA TRP A 292 -11.12 -5.88 -3.22
C TRP A 292 -12.23 -6.61 -2.49
N LYS A 293 -11.93 -7.16 -1.30
CA LYS A 293 -12.89 -7.91 -0.48
C LYS A 293 -14.09 -7.07 -0.04
N ALA A 294 -13.88 -5.79 0.22
CA ALA A 294 -14.93 -4.86 0.64
C ALA A 294 -15.69 -4.21 -0.53
N GLY A 295 -15.35 -4.56 -1.78
CA GLY A 295 -16.08 -4.08 -2.96
C GLY A 295 -15.82 -2.62 -3.31
N PHE A 296 -14.66 -2.06 -2.93
CA PHE A 296 -14.32 -0.66 -3.23
C PHE A 296 -13.64 -0.45 -4.59
N ILE A 297 -13.36 -1.51 -5.33
CA ILE A 297 -12.61 -1.41 -6.60
C ILE A 297 -13.49 -0.77 -7.67
N ALA A 298 -12.97 0.30 -8.26
CA ALA A 298 -13.60 1.00 -9.35
C ALA A 298 -13.67 0.14 -10.61
N ARG A 299 -14.58 0.53 -11.48
CA ARG A 299 -14.78 -0.09 -12.80
C ARG A 299 -14.61 0.95 -13.88
N ASP A 300 -14.00 0.54 -14.99
CA ASP A 300 -13.88 1.36 -16.19
C ASP A 300 -15.21 1.46 -16.96
N SER A 301 -15.20 2.13 -18.10
CA SER A 301 -16.37 2.29 -18.97
C SER A 301 -16.91 0.97 -19.54
N GLU A 302 -16.10 -0.09 -19.57
CA GLU A 302 -16.50 -1.44 -20.00
C GLU A 302 -16.96 -2.31 -18.81
N GLY A 303 -16.95 -1.76 -17.60
CA GLY A 303 -17.32 -2.46 -16.37
C GLY A 303 -16.21 -3.36 -15.80
N LYS A 304 -14.99 -3.33 -16.36
CA LYS A 304 -13.86 -4.13 -15.87
C LYS A 304 -13.24 -3.44 -14.64
N PRO A 305 -12.76 -4.20 -13.64
CA PRO A 305 -12.07 -3.62 -12.50
C PRO A 305 -10.82 -2.85 -12.94
N THR A 306 -10.67 -1.60 -12.49
CA THR A 306 -9.46 -0.79 -12.77
C THR A 306 -8.25 -1.26 -11.96
N GLY A 307 -8.49 -2.07 -10.94
CA GLY A 307 -7.49 -2.53 -9.97
C GLY A 307 -7.27 -1.57 -8.80
N TRP A 308 -7.96 -0.43 -8.78
CA TRP A 308 -7.81 0.61 -7.76
C TRP A 308 -9.15 0.98 -7.13
N ALA A 309 -9.12 1.57 -5.94
CA ALA A 309 -10.33 1.84 -5.16
C ALA A 309 -11.01 3.15 -5.62
N GLY A 310 -12.31 3.11 -5.91
CA GLY A 310 -13.09 4.22 -6.46
C GLY A 310 -13.48 5.26 -5.42
N GLN A 311 -12.64 6.27 -5.26
CA GLN A 311 -12.86 7.43 -4.39
C GLN A 311 -13.50 8.62 -5.14
N ASP A 312 -14.13 9.51 -4.39
CA ASP A 312 -14.36 10.88 -4.81
C ASP A 312 -13.01 11.63 -4.88
N PRO A 313 -12.66 12.26 -6.02
CA PRO A 313 -11.34 12.84 -6.22
C PRO A 313 -11.05 14.08 -5.36
N VAL A 314 -12.09 14.72 -4.80
CA VAL A 314 -11.96 15.92 -3.94
C VAL A 314 -12.10 15.53 -2.47
N HIS A 315 -13.13 14.78 -2.14
CA HIS A 315 -13.54 14.48 -0.76
C HIS A 315 -12.97 13.17 -0.24
N LEU A 316 -12.35 12.34 -1.09
CA LEU A 316 -11.68 11.08 -0.76
C LEU A 316 -12.58 9.98 -0.15
N HIS A 317 -13.87 10.20 0.05
CA HIS A 317 -14.79 9.12 0.43
C HIS A 317 -15.08 8.19 -0.74
N ALA A 318 -15.52 6.97 -0.46
CA ALA A 318 -16.02 6.05 -1.47
C ALA A 318 -17.18 6.71 -2.22
N LYS A 319 -17.26 6.48 -3.53
CA LYS A 319 -18.29 7.12 -4.39
C LYS A 319 -19.72 6.80 -3.96
N ASP A 320 -19.93 5.65 -3.36
CA ASP A 320 -21.21 5.10 -2.93
C ASP A 320 -21.40 5.13 -1.40
N ASP A 321 -20.43 5.65 -0.64
CA ASP A 321 -20.49 5.68 0.83
C ASP A 321 -19.62 6.82 1.42
N GLU A 322 -20.27 7.92 1.79
CA GLU A 322 -19.62 9.09 2.39
C GLU A 322 -19.09 8.87 3.82
N LYS A 323 -19.34 7.70 4.42
CA LYS A 323 -18.79 7.32 5.73
C LYS A 323 -17.46 6.57 5.63
N VAL A 324 -17.05 6.17 4.42
CA VAL A 324 -15.81 5.42 4.20
C VAL A 324 -14.85 6.26 3.37
N PHE A 325 -13.69 6.59 3.91
CA PHE A 325 -12.60 7.32 3.24
C PHE A 325 -11.56 6.36 2.70
N LEU A 326 -11.18 6.54 1.45
CA LEU A 326 -10.20 5.72 0.73
C LEU A 326 -8.97 6.60 0.46
N ILE A 327 -7.81 6.24 1.01
CA ILE A 327 -6.62 7.09 0.95
C ILE A 327 -5.33 6.30 0.67
N GLY A 328 -4.29 7.03 0.28
CA GLY A 328 -2.97 6.49 0.00
C GLY A 328 -2.91 5.77 -1.34
N ASP A 329 -2.00 4.81 -1.44
CA ASP A 329 -1.68 4.20 -2.73
C ASP A 329 -2.83 3.40 -3.35
N MET A 330 -3.85 3.04 -2.58
CA MET A 330 -4.96 2.21 -3.07
C MET A 330 -5.93 2.95 -3.98
N ILE A 331 -5.94 4.28 -3.99
CA ILE A 331 -6.97 5.05 -4.68
C ILE A 331 -6.79 5.04 -6.21
N ASP A 332 -7.92 5.17 -6.91
CA ASP A 332 -7.99 5.26 -8.37
C ASP A 332 -7.66 6.69 -8.87
N GLN A 333 -7.99 6.98 -10.12
CA GLN A 333 -7.73 8.25 -10.79
C GLN A 333 -8.27 9.45 -10.00
N ALA A 334 -7.44 10.49 -9.90
CA ALA A 334 -7.78 11.75 -9.25
C ALA A 334 -8.30 12.80 -10.25
N SER A 335 -7.95 12.67 -11.53
CA SER A 335 -8.39 13.60 -12.57
C SER A 335 -8.29 12.95 -13.95
N PRO A 336 -9.24 13.21 -14.87
CA PRO A 336 -9.09 12.78 -16.25
C PRO A 336 -7.91 13.46 -16.96
N LEU A 337 -7.37 14.56 -16.41
CA LEU A 337 -6.29 15.33 -17.05
C LEU A 337 -4.90 14.74 -16.85
N PHE A 338 -4.66 14.03 -15.74
CA PHE A 338 -3.36 13.44 -15.41
C PHE A 338 -3.46 12.00 -14.87
N GLY A 339 -4.66 11.46 -14.73
CA GLY A 339 -4.92 10.13 -14.18
C GLY A 339 -4.73 10.11 -12.67
N HIS A 340 -3.73 9.38 -12.20
CA HIS A 340 -3.52 9.10 -10.77
C HIS A 340 -2.64 10.14 -10.10
N TYR A 341 -2.89 10.40 -8.81
CA TYR A 341 -1.84 10.94 -7.96
C TYR A 341 -0.63 9.99 -7.91
N PRO A 342 0.60 10.50 -7.84
CA PRO A 342 1.77 9.66 -7.60
C PRO A 342 1.60 8.96 -6.24
N LYS A 343 1.76 7.64 -6.24
CA LYS A 343 1.54 6.78 -5.07
C LYS A 343 2.74 6.84 -4.12
N THR A 344 2.85 7.94 -3.37
CA THR A 344 4.01 8.28 -2.52
C THR A 344 3.61 8.43 -1.05
N GLY A 345 4.59 8.29 -0.14
CA GLY A 345 4.36 8.45 1.29
C GLY A 345 3.81 9.83 1.67
N GLN A 346 4.36 10.92 1.11
CA GLN A 346 3.84 12.27 1.37
C GLN A 346 2.43 12.46 0.82
N MET A 347 2.14 11.98 -0.41
CA MET A 347 0.80 12.02 -0.97
C MET A 347 -0.21 11.33 -0.04
N ALA A 348 0.12 10.11 0.40
CA ALA A 348 -0.71 9.35 1.35
C ALA A 348 -0.91 10.10 2.67
N SER A 349 0.16 10.67 3.24
CA SER A 349 0.08 11.48 4.48
C SER A 349 -0.84 12.69 4.30
N ARG A 350 -0.72 13.43 3.19
CA ARG A 350 -1.59 14.58 2.89
C ARG A 350 -3.04 14.16 2.72
N GLN A 351 -3.32 13.06 2.03
CA GLN A 351 -4.67 12.50 1.92
C GLN A 351 -5.23 12.07 3.28
N GLY A 352 -4.42 11.51 4.17
CA GLY A 352 -4.82 11.20 5.56
C GLY A 352 -5.25 12.44 6.33
N ARG A 353 -4.50 13.54 6.21
CA ARG A 353 -4.87 14.84 6.78
C ARG A 353 -6.17 15.38 6.20
N ILE A 354 -6.38 15.27 4.88
CA ILE A 354 -7.61 15.70 4.22
C ILE A 354 -8.82 14.89 4.73
N ALA A 355 -8.70 13.56 4.79
CA ALA A 355 -9.76 12.70 5.33
C ALA A 355 -10.09 13.03 6.79
N ALA A 356 -9.07 13.35 7.61
CA ALA A 356 -9.27 13.82 8.98
C ALA A 356 -10.07 15.14 9.03
N SER A 357 -9.72 16.12 8.18
CA SER A 357 -10.43 17.40 8.08
C SER A 357 -11.89 17.23 7.63
N GLU A 358 -12.12 16.37 6.64
CA GLU A 358 -13.44 16.00 6.14
C GLU A 358 -14.33 15.42 7.24
N ILE A 359 -13.83 14.39 7.95
CA ILE A 359 -14.56 13.76 9.05
C ILE A 359 -14.79 14.76 10.19
N ALA A 360 -13.81 15.59 10.55
CA ALA A 360 -13.95 16.58 11.60
C ALA A 360 -15.02 17.64 11.26
N ALA A 361 -15.07 18.11 10.02
CA ALA A 361 -16.10 19.04 9.55
C ALA A 361 -17.50 18.39 9.58
N ARG A 362 -17.62 17.18 9.03
CA ARG A 362 -18.88 16.40 9.01
C ARG A 362 -19.36 16.05 10.42
N ALA A 363 -18.44 15.77 11.35
CA ALA A 363 -18.75 15.53 12.74
C ALA A 363 -19.38 16.76 13.41
N ARG A 364 -18.97 17.98 13.02
CA ARG A 364 -19.56 19.24 13.50
C ARG A 364 -20.81 19.67 12.72
N GLY A 365 -21.20 18.94 11.68
CA GLY A 365 -22.33 19.29 10.82
C GLY A 365 -22.06 20.49 9.90
N VAL A 366 -20.78 20.77 9.58
CA VAL A 366 -20.40 21.83 8.65
C VAL A 366 -19.82 21.25 7.36
N ALA A 367 -19.96 21.99 6.27
CA ALA A 367 -19.37 21.59 4.99
C ALA A 367 -17.84 21.51 5.09
N PRO A 368 -17.21 20.45 4.56
CA PRO A 368 -15.76 20.33 4.54
C PRO A 368 -15.14 21.31 3.54
N GLU A 369 -13.93 21.79 3.86
CA GLU A 369 -13.14 22.59 2.94
C GLU A 369 -12.58 21.70 1.81
N LYS A 370 -12.55 22.23 0.59
CA LYS A 370 -11.92 21.55 -0.55
C LYS A 370 -10.41 21.70 -0.49
N LEU A 371 -9.74 20.65 -0.05
CA LEU A 371 -8.29 20.59 0.08
C LEU A 371 -7.68 19.72 -1.02
N LEU A 372 -6.45 20.03 -1.42
CA LEU A 372 -5.68 19.23 -2.38
C LEU A 372 -4.35 18.80 -1.75
N PRO A 373 -3.90 17.56 -1.99
CA PRO A 373 -2.63 17.08 -1.46
C PRO A 373 -1.44 17.66 -2.24
N ASP A 374 -0.24 17.35 -1.79
CA ASP A 374 1.00 17.68 -2.47
C ASP A 374 2.04 16.57 -2.27
N SER A 375 3.08 16.52 -3.10
CA SER A 375 4.15 15.53 -2.96
C SER A 375 5.50 16.10 -3.36
N ALA A 376 6.53 15.75 -2.61
CA ALA A 376 7.92 15.86 -3.01
C ALA A 376 8.58 14.47 -2.97
N CYS A 377 9.33 14.14 -4.02
CA CYS A 377 10.15 12.93 -4.08
C CYS A 377 11.60 13.34 -4.28
N TYR A 378 12.47 12.76 -3.46
CA TYR A 378 13.92 12.93 -3.53
C TYR A 378 14.48 11.64 -4.12
N VAL A 379 15.18 11.75 -5.25
CA VAL A 379 15.58 10.59 -6.06
C VAL A 379 17.06 10.71 -6.34
N PHE A 380 17.86 9.77 -5.86
CA PHE A 380 19.28 9.74 -6.21
C PHE A 380 19.47 9.24 -7.63
N THR A 381 20.11 10.07 -8.46
CA THR A 381 20.46 9.79 -9.85
C THR A 381 21.90 9.34 -10.00
N ARG A 382 22.76 9.64 -9.02
CA ARG A 382 24.13 9.17 -8.91
C ARG A 382 24.50 8.96 -7.45
N ILE A 383 25.31 7.95 -7.15
CA ILE A 383 25.72 7.62 -5.78
C ILE A 383 27.12 8.15 -5.44
N GLU A 384 28.03 8.23 -6.43
CA GLU A 384 29.40 8.68 -6.19
C GLU A 384 29.95 9.52 -7.38
N PRO A 385 30.18 10.84 -7.18
CA PRO A 385 29.59 11.68 -6.12
C PRO A 385 28.05 11.63 -6.14
N MET A 386 27.42 11.89 -5.00
CA MET A 386 25.96 11.86 -4.92
C MET A 386 25.35 12.99 -5.78
N GLU A 387 24.36 12.64 -6.59
CA GLU A 387 23.50 13.59 -7.29
C GLU A 387 22.05 13.18 -7.08
N MET A 388 21.17 14.16 -6.99
CA MET A 388 19.78 13.94 -6.66
C MET A 388 18.88 14.79 -7.56
N THR A 389 17.72 14.27 -7.90
CA THR A 389 16.64 15.04 -8.52
C THR A 389 15.45 15.08 -7.58
N ARG A 390 14.97 16.29 -7.30
CA ARG A 390 13.76 16.52 -6.52
C ARG A 390 12.58 16.74 -7.45
N VAL A 391 11.55 15.90 -7.33
CA VAL A 391 10.32 15.98 -8.12
C VAL A 391 9.19 16.46 -7.23
N GLU A 392 8.64 17.64 -7.52
CA GLU A 392 7.53 18.23 -6.78
C GLU A 392 6.26 18.17 -7.62
N SER A 393 5.17 17.71 -7.01
CA SER A 393 3.83 17.77 -7.61
C SER A 393 2.94 18.70 -6.78
N ARG A 394 2.35 19.68 -7.46
CA ARG A 394 1.37 20.63 -6.92
C ARG A 394 0.07 20.52 -7.70
N TYR A 395 -1.04 20.84 -7.04
CA TYR A 395 -2.36 20.73 -7.64
C TYR A 395 -3.18 21.97 -7.34
N LYS A 396 -4.09 22.29 -8.26
CA LYS A 396 -5.11 23.34 -8.06
C LYS A 396 -6.40 22.93 -8.75
N PHE A 397 -7.50 23.54 -8.34
CA PHE A 397 -8.75 23.47 -9.07
C PHE A 397 -8.70 24.38 -10.29
N ARG A 398 -9.11 23.87 -11.45
CA ARG A 398 -9.46 24.66 -12.62
C ARG A 398 -10.88 25.22 -12.43
N GLY A 399 -11.25 26.25 -13.20
CA GLY A 399 -12.55 26.93 -13.06
C GLY A 399 -13.78 26.03 -13.25
N ASP A 400 -13.63 24.87 -13.88
CA ASP A 400 -14.66 23.85 -14.05
C ASP A 400 -14.66 22.77 -12.95
N GLY A 401 -13.84 22.93 -11.92
CA GLY A 401 -13.73 22.00 -10.79
C GLY A 401 -12.75 20.85 -11.01
N LEU A 402 -12.19 20.67 -12.21
CA LEU A 402 -11.18 19.63 -12.44
C LEU A 402 -9.87 19.95 -11.72
N ILE A 403 -9.21 18.90 -11.25
CA ILE A 403 -7.89 19.01 -10.62
C ILE A 403 -6.84 19.02 -11.73
N VAL A 404 -5.99 20.05 -11.75
CA VAL A 404 -4.83 20.14 -12.64
C VAL A 404 -3.55 19.93 -11.85
N GLN A 405 -2.56 19.29 -12.49
CA GLN A 405 -1.26 19.00 -11.90
C GLN A 405 -0.17 19.89 -12.50
N THR A 406 0.73 20.38 -11.66
CA THR A 406 2.03 20.93 -12.07
C THR A 406 3.14 20.09 -11.47
N VAL A 407 4.06 19.63 -12.31
CA VAL A 407 5.26 18.90 -11.87
C VAL A 407 6.49 19.77 -12.10
N ARG A 408 7.33 19.92 -11.07
CA ARG A 408 8.63 20.59 -11.16
C ARG A 408 9.73 19.60 -10.82
N GLN A 409 10.80 19.61 -11.61
CA GLN A 409 12.01 18.84 -11.33
C GLN A 409 13.16 19.80 -11.05
N VAL A 410 13.91 19.54 -9.98
CA VAL A 410 15.08 20.32 -9.60
C VAL A 410 16.24 19.34 -9.42
N HIS A 411 17.22 19.43 -10.31
CA HIS A 411 18.46 18.68 -10.20
C HIS A 411 19.39 19.35 -9.17
N ASP A 412 19.92 18.57 -8.24
CA ASP A 412 20.93 18.96 -7.26
C ASP A 412 22.19 18.10 -7.46
N PRO A 413 23.27 18.68 -7.99
CA PRO A 413 24.52 17.96 -8.19
C PRO A 413 25.31 17.75 -6.89
N ASN A 414 24.89 18.37 -5.77
CA ASN A 414 25.58 18.30 -4.48
C ASN A 414 24.55 18.27 -3.32
N PRO A 415 23.77 17.18 -3.19
CA PRO A 415 22.78 17.05 -2.12
C PRO A 415 23.44 17.04 -0.74
N ARG A 416 22.83 17.74 0.21
CA ARG A 416 23.31 17.93 1.60
C ARG A 416 22.38 17.25 2.63
N GLY A 417 21.71 16.18 2.20
CA GLY A 417 20.80 15.40 3.05
C GLY A 417 19.39 15.95 3.13
N GLU A 418 18.94 16.68 2.11
CA GLU A 418 17.57 17.21 2.03
C GLU A 418 16.51 16.09 2.04
N ASP A 419 16.84 14.90 1.50
CA ASP A 419 16.00 13.69 1.59
C ASP A 419 15.77 13.26 3.05
N LEU A 420 16.83 13.28 3.85
CA LEU A 420 16.78 12.93 5.26
C LEU A 420 16.05 14.00 6.08
N GLN A 421 16.32 15.28 5.81
CA GLN A 421 15.62 16.39 6.46
C GLN A 421 14.12 16.34 6.18
N TRP A 422 13.75 16.08 4.92
CA TRP A 422 12.35 15.86 4.52
C TRP A 422 11.74 14.67 5.27
N ALA A 423 12.43 13.53 5.32
CA ALA A 423 11.90 12.34 5.99
C ALA A 423 11.66 12.60 7.48
N LYS A 424 12.62 13.22 8.18
CA LYS A 424 12.50 13.62 9.58
C LYS A 424 11.32 14.57 9.81
N ALA A 425 11.16 15.59 8.96
CA ALA A 425 10.04 16.52 9.05
C ALA A 425 8.71 15.78 8.93
N MET A 426 8.59 14.89 7.95
CA MET A 426 7.39 14.07 7.79
C MET A 426 7.14 13.15 8.99
N PHE A 427 8.16 12.48 9.53
CA PHE A 427 8.00 11.64 10.72
C PHE A 427 7.57 12.46 11.95
N GLY A 428 8.07 13.69 12.07
CA GLY A 428 7.64 14.64 13.10
C GLY A 428 6.16 15.00 13.02
N GLU A 429 5.55 14.96 11.83
CA GLU A 429 4.13 15.25 11.65
C GLU A 429 3.22 14.17 12.25
N PHE A 430 3.58 12.87 12.16
CA PHE A 430 2.65 11.78 12.48
C PHE A 430 3.20 10.61 13.33
N LEU A 431 4.50 10.56 13.63
CA LEU A 431 5.13 9.51 14.46
C LEU A 431 5.64 10.02 15.82
N ALA A 432 5.48 11.32 16.13
CA ALA A 432 6.11 11.97 17.29
C ALA A 432 7.64 11.75 17.33
N PHE A 433 8.26 11.67 16.15
CA PHE A 433 9.69 11.45 16.00
C PHE A 433 10.48 12.58 16.67
N LYS A 434 11.35 12.21 17.61
CA LYS A 434 12.31 13.12 18.24
C LYS A 434 13.72 12.66 17.86
N GLU A 435 14.51 13.60 17.36
CA GLU A 435 15.94 13.36 17.17
C GLU A 435 16.58 13.20 18.56
N ARG A 436 17.16 12.02 18.81
CA ARG A 436 17.88 11.73 20.06
C ARG A 436 19.33 12.17 19.93
#